data_AF-A0AAN8XC63-F1
#
_entry.id   AF-A0AAN8XC63-F1
#
_cell.length_a   1.000
_cell.length_b   1.000
_cell.length_c   1.000
_cell.angle_alpha   90.00
_cell.angle_beta   90.00
_cell.angle_gamma   90.00
#
_symmetry.space_group_name_H-M   'P 1'
#
loop_
_entity.id
_entity.type
_entity.pdbx_description
1 polymer ?
#
loop_
_entity_poly.entity_id
_entity_poly.type
_entity_poly.pdbx_seq_one_letter_code
_entity_poly.pdbx_strand_id
1 'polypeptide(L)' 'MATDNRQRGLGLAWLPLVASLILPCTFLITYVWSTLLGHVEPDFPYISSTGAFPPESCFFSQMLNIAAALRA' A
#
# COMPACT_ATOMS: atom_id res chain seq x y z
N MET A 1 9.50 27.05 25.32
CA MET A 1 10.18 25.77 25.54
C MET A 1 9.20 24.82 26.23
N ALA A 2 8.57 23.87 25.52
CA ALA A 2 7.91 22.63 26.03
C ALA A 2 6.80 22.00 25.11
N THR A 3 6.69 22.31 23.82
CA THR A 3 5.65 21.69 22.95
C THR A 3 6.16 20.70 21.89
N ASP A 4 7.45 20.32 21.88
CA ASP A 4 8.02 19.54 20.77
C ASP A 4 8.30 18.04 21.07
N ASN A 5 8.45 17.63 22.33
CA ASN A 5 8.93 16.26 22.61
C ASN A 5 7.82 15.21 22.80
N ARG A 6 6.56 15.62 23.05
CA ARG A 6 5.44 14.67 23.25
C ARG A 6 4.90 14.08 21.94
N GLN A 7 5.14 14.74 20.81
CA GLN A 7 4.75 14.27 19.48
C GLN A 7 5.64 13.12 18.98
N ARG A 8 6.88 13.01 19.46
CA ARG A 8 7.86 12.02 19.00
C ARG A 8 7.57 10.60 19.50
N GLY A 9 6.97 10.46 20.68
CA GLY A 9 6.57 9.17 21.25
C GLY A 9 5.22 8.64 20.75
N LEU A 10 4.26 9.53 20.47
CA LEU A 10 2.99 9.15 19.86
C LEU A 10 3.13 8.94 18.36
N GLY A 11 3.85 9.81 17.64
CA GLY A 11 3.99 9.72 16.18
C GLY A 11 4.69 8.44 15.72
N LEU A 12 5.70 7.96 16.46
CA LEU A 12 6.47 6.76 16.10
C LEU A 12 5.65 5.45 16.15
N ALA A 13 4.66 5.37 17.05
CA ALA A 13 3.77 4.21 17.14
C ALA A 13 2.79 4.11 15.96
N TRP A 14 2.53 5.23 15.28
CA TRP A 14 1.64 5.28 14.12
C TRP A 14 2.36 4.89 12.83
N LEU A 15 3.69 5.04 12.76
CA LEU A 15 4.48 4.59 11.60
C LEU A 15 4.26 3.11 11.25
N PRO A 16 4.41 2.13 12.17
CA PRO A 16 4.19 0.73 11.85
C PRO A 16 2.72 0.41 11.55
N LEU A 17 1.77 1.12 12.18
CA LEU A 17 0.33 1.00 11.88
C LEU A 17 0.01 1.45 10.46
N VAL A 18 0.46 2.64 10.06
CA VAL A 18 0.26 3.18 8.70
C VAL A 18 0.98 2.31 7.68
N ALA A 19 2.21 1.88 7.97
CA ALA A 19 2.96 1.00 7.08
C ALA A 19 2.32 -0.39 6.95
N SER A 20 1.64 -0.90 7.99
CA SER A 20 0.88 -2.15 7.93
C SER A 20 -0.37 -2.02 7.07
N LEU A 21 -1.05 -0.87 7.13
CA LEU A 21 -2.27 -0.59 6.35
C LEU A 21 -1.98 -0.28 4.87
N ILE A 22 -0.81 0.27 4.53
CA ILE A 22 -0.43 0.56 3.14
C ILE A 22 -0.47 -0.69 2.27
N LEU A 23 -0.02 -1.85 2.74
CA LEU A 23 0.02 -3.08 1.94
C LEU A 23 -1.38 -3.59 1.52
N PRO A 24 -2.33 -3.85 2.43
CA PRO A 24 -3.67 -4.28 2.05
C PRO A 24 -4.42 -3.18 1.27
N CYS A 25 -4.21 -1.90 1.60
CA CYS A 25 -4.81 -0.80 0.82
C CYS A 25 -4.29 -0.79 -0.63
N THR A 26 -2.97 -0.91 -0.83
CA THR A 26 -2.37 -0.98 -2.17
C THR A 26 -2.97 -2.15 -2.96
N PHE A 27 -3.03 -3.32 -2.32
CA PHE A 27 -3.57 -4.53 -2.95
C PHE A 27 -5.03 -4.36 -3.38
N LEU A 28 -5.88 -3.81 -2.51
CA LEU A 28 -7.28 -3.54 -2.81
C LEU A 28 -7.42 -2.53 -3.96
N ILE A 29 -6.63 -1.45 -3.96
CA ILE A 29 -6.66 -0.44 -5.02
C ILE A 29 -6.27 -1.06 -6.37
N THR A 30 -5.19 -1.83 -6.42
CA THR A 30 -4.78 -2.53 -7.65
C THR A 30 -5.82 -3.55 -8.09
N TYR A 31 -6.46 -4.26 -7.15
CA TYR A 31 -7.52 -5.22 -7.47
C TYR A 31 -8.75 -4.56 -8.08
N VAL A 32 -9.21 -3.47 -7.47
CA VAL A 32 -10.33 -2.69 -8.01
C VAL A 32 -9.98 -2.12 -9.39
N TRP A 33 -8.74 -1.65 -9.59
CA TRP A 33 -8.30 -1.16 -10.89
C TRP A 33 -8.34 -2.27 -11.96
N SER A 34 -7.80 -3.45 -11.66
CA SER A 34 -7.74 -4.57 -12.60
C SER A 34 -9.09 -5.12 -12.99
N THR A 35 -10.01 -5.18 -12.01
CA THR A 35 -11.39 -5.60 -12.24
C THR A 35 -12.16 -4.59 -13.08
N LEU A 36 -11.90 -3.29 -12.93
CA LEU A 36 -12.49 -2.25 -13.79
C LEU A 36 -11.95 -2.28 -15.23
N LEU A 37 -10.69 -2.66 -15.42
CA LEU A 37 -10.09 -2.80 -16.76
C LEU A 37 -10.43 -4.14 -17.44
N GLY A 38 -11.00 -5.11 -16.70
CA GLY A 38 -11.33 -6.44 -17.23
C GLY A 38 -10.13 -7.36 -17.42
N HIS A 39 -9.01 -7.08 -16.73
CA HIS A 39 -7.78 -7.87 -16.82
C HIS A 39 -7.81 -9.12 -15.93
N VAL A 40 -8.74 -9.20 -14.96
CA VAL A 40 -8.87 -10.30 -14.00
C VAL A 40 -10.34 -10.68 -13.84
N GLU A 41 -10.65 -11.98 -13.92
CA GLU A 41 -11.97 -12.50 -13.54
C GLU A 41 -12.24 -12.20 -12.04
N PRO A 42 -13.39 -11.61 -11.68
CA PRO A 42 -13.70 -11.18 -10.31
C PRO A 42 -13.91 -12.33 -9.31
N ASP A 43 -13.77 -13.58 -9.75
CA ASP A 43 -14.05 -14.77 -8.94
C ASP A 43 -13.00 -15.00 -7.84
N PHE A 44 -11.73 -14.61 -8.07
CA PHE A 44 -10.70 -14.68 -7.04
C PHE A 44 -9.59 -13.62 -7.22
N PRO A 45 -9.25 -12.84 -6.17
CA PRO A 45 -8.25 -11.78 -6.25
C PRO A 45 -6.82 -12.36 -6.24
N TYR A 46 -6.35 -12.82 -7.40
CA TYR A 46 -4.97 -13.26 -7.56
C TYR A 46 -4.00 -12.08 -7.72
N ILE A 47 -3.22 -11.78 -6.68
CA ILE A 47 -2.13 -10.77 -6.69
C ILE A 47 -1.27 -10.87 -7.96
N SER A 48 -0.97 -12.10 -8.39
CA SER A 48 -0.09 -12.38 -9.53
C SER A 48 -0.69 -11.97 -10.88
N SER A 49 -2.02 -11.92 -11.03
CA SER A 49 -2.68 -11.54 -12.29
C SER A 49 -3.04 -10.06 -12.29
N THR A 50 -3.47 -9.54 -11.13
CA THR A 50 -3.80 -8.13 -10.92
C THR A 50 -2.59 -7.22 -11.14
N GLY A 51 -1.41 -7.61 -10.63
CA GLY A 51 -0.17 -6.85 -10.79
C GLY A 51 0.65 -7.20 -12.03
N ALA A 52 0.10 -7.93 -13.00
CA ALA A 52 0.87 -8.42 -14.16
C ALA A 52 1.02 -7.36 -15.27
N PHE A 53 0.03 -6.47 -15.42
CA PHE A 53 -0.03 -5.53 -16.52
C PHE A 53 0.29 -4.09 -16.06
N PRO A 54 1.05 -3.31 -16.85
CA PRO A 54 1.06 -1.86 -16.71
C PRO A 54 -0.37 -1.33 -16.95
N PRO A 55 -0.87 -0.34 -16.19
CA PRO A 55 -0.18 0.53 -15.23
C PRO A 55 -0.13 0.03 -13.77
N GLU A 56 -0.83 -1.06 -13.44
CA GLU A 56 -1.08 -1.50 -12.05
C GLU A 56 0.16 -2.08 -11.36
N SER A 57 0.97 -2.81 -12.13
CA SER A 57 2.25 -3.38 -11.67
C SER A 57 3.22 -2.30 -11.18
N CYS A 58 3.26 -1.16 -11.88
CA CYS A 58 4.11 -0.02 -11.54
C CYS A 58 3.64 0.66 -10.26
N PHE A 59 2.34 0.89 -10.13
CA PHE A 59 1.75 1.47 -8.92
C PHE A 59 2.00 0.59 -7.69
N PHE A 60 1.82 -0.72 -7.82
CA PHE A 60 2.09 -1.68 -6.75
C PHE A 60 3.54 -1.60 -6.27
N SER A 61 4.51 -1.65 -7.21
CA SER A 61 5.93 -1.54 -6.89
C SER A 61 6.28 -0.20 -6.23
N GLN A 62 5.68 0.90 -6.69
CA GLN A 62 5.91 2.22 -6.11
C GLN A 62 5.42 2.30 -4.66
N MET A 63 4.25 1.74 -4.36
CA MET A 63 3.71 1.69 -3.00
C MET A 63 4.52 0.76 -2.08
N LEU A 64 5.05 -0.35 -2.60
CA LEU A 64 5.98 -1.20 -1.84
C LEU A 64 7.26 -0.47 -1.44
N ASN A 65 7.84 0.31 -2.35
CA ASN A 65 9.03 1.11 -2.05
C ASN A 65 8.75 2.17 -0.98
N ILE A 66 7.57 2.82 -1.03
CA ILE A 66 7.15 3.79 -0.01
C ILE A 66 6.94 3.08 1.34
N ALA A 67 6.30 1.90 1.34
CA ALA A 67 6.11 1.11 2.55
C ALA A 67 7.44 0.67 3.18
N ALA A 68 8.43 0.32 2.35
CA ALA A 68 9.77 -0.05 2.81
C ALA A 68 10.51 1.15 3.40
N ALA A 69 10.45 2.32 2.73
CA ALA A 69 11.06 3.56 3.24
C ALA A 69 10.42 4.03 4.55
N LEU A 70 9.12 3.81 4.75
CA LEU A 70 8.41 4.18 5.98
C LEU A 70 8.73 3.24 7.16
N ARG A 71 9.23 2.02 6.89
CA ARG A 71 9.63 1.04 7.92
C ARG A 71 11.14 1.03 8.19
N ALA A 72 11.93 1.78 7.44
CA ALA A 72 13.37 1.94 7.62
C ALA A 72 13.69 3.01 8.67
#